data_AF-A0A9J5XMT4-F1
#
_entry.id   AF-A0A9J5XMT4-F1
#
_cell.length_a   1.000
_cell.length_b   1.000
_cell.length_c   1.000
_cell.angle_alpha   90.00
_cell.angle_beta   90.00
_cell.angle_gamma   90.00
#
_symmetry.space_group_name_H-M   'P 1'
#
loop_
_entity.id
_entity.type
_entity.pdbx_description
1 polymer ?
#
loop_
_entity_poly.entity_id
_entity_poly.type
_entity_poly.pdbx_seq_one_letter_code
_entity_poly.pdbx_strand_id
1 'polypeptide(L)'
;MAISFIKIFLLLLIISPLDLSIAKVCLTTDLQVHIINKLPNQSLLSLRIHCESGNDELGIHNLAIDEDYNWQFCKAFKENTLYFCRF
;
A
#
# COMPACT_ATOMS: atom_id res chain seq x y z
N MET A 1 21.98 43.52 -1.34
CA MET A 1 22.63 42.23 -1.02
C MET A 1 21.62 41.18 -0.55
N ALA A 2 20.85 41.42 0.51
CA ALA A 2 19.80 40.49 1.01
C ALA A 2 18.81 39.96 -0.05
N ILE A 3 18.34 40.82 -0.95
CA ILE A 3 17.37 40.46 -2.02
C ILE A 3 17.98 39.44 -3.01
N SER A 4 19.29 39.49 -3.23
CA SER A 4 20.00 38.54 -4.10
C SER A 4 20.05 37.15 -3.47
N PHE A 5 20.30 37.10 -2.16
CA PHE A 5 20.32 35.84 -1.40
C PHE A 5 18.95 35.17 -1.34
N ILE A 6 17.87 35.95 -1.22
CA ILE A 6 16.49 35.41 -1.25
C ILE A 6 16.21 34.76 -2.61
N LYS A 7 16.58 35.42 -3.72
CA LYS A 7 16.39 34.86 -5.06
C LYS A 7 17.22 33.59 -5.30
N ILE A 8 18.47 33.57 -4.82
CA ILE A 8 19.34 32.39 -4.90
C ILE A 8 18.75 31.24 -4.09
N PHE A 9 18.28 31.50 -2.86
CA PHE A 9 17.64 30.49 -2.02
C PHE A 9 16.37 29.92 -2.67
N LEU A 10 15.52 30.78 -3.24
CA LEU A 10 14.34 30.36 -3.98
C LEU A 10 14.72 29.51 -5.20
N LEU A 11 15.76 29.88 -5.96
CA LEU A 11 16.25 29.11 -7.11
C LEU A 11 16.68 27.70 -6.69
N LEU A 12 17.39 27.57 -5.56
CA LEU A 12 17.89 26.29 -5.05
C LEU A 12 16.76 25.33 -4.65
N LEU A 13 15.63 25.84 -4.13
CA LEU A 13 14.45 25.03 -3.80
C LEU A 13 13.76 24.42 -5.03
N ILE A 14 13.88 25.06 -6.20
CA ILE A 14 13.29 24.56 -7.46
C ILE A 14 14.19 23.53 -8.14
N ILE A 15 15.51 23.65 -7.95
CA ILE A 15 16.53 22.80 -8.61
C ILE A 15 16.82 21.54 -7.79
N SER A 16 16.65 21.58 -6.46
CA SER A 16 16.69 20.36 -5.67
C SER A 16 15.48 19.50 -6.03
N PRO A 17 15.66 18.26 -6.51
CA PRO A 17 14.55 17.31 -6.49
C PRO A 17 14.16 17.20 -5.02
N LEU A 18 12.98 17.69 -4.67
CA LEU A 18 12.36 17.35 -3.40
C LEU A 18 12.02 15.87 -3.54
N ASP A 19 12.99 15.02 -3.23
CA ASP A 19 12.79 13.59 -3.17
C ASP A 19 12.03 13.32 -1.88
N LEU A 20 10.74 13.68 -1.94
CA LEU A 20 9.76 13.35 -0.94
C LEU A 20 9.49 11.86 -1.13
N SER A 21 10.47 11.05 -0.74
CA SER A 21 10.22 9.68 -0.33
C SER A 21 9.36 9.82 0.93
N ILE A 22 8.07 10.11 0.74
CA ILE A 22 7.06 10.14 1.77
C ILE A 22 7.15 8.73 2.34
N ALA A 23 7.82 8.54 3.48
CA ALA A 23 7.51 7.40 4.33
C ALA A 23 5.99 7.42 4.42
N LYS A 24 5.31 6.41 3.86
CA LYS A 24 3.88 6.47 3.49
C LYS A 24 3.05 6.87 4.72
N VAL A 25 2.92 8.18 4.98
CA VAL A 25 2.37 8.68 6.24
C VAL A 25 0.87 8.57 6.10
N CYS A 26 0.30 7.66 6.86
CA CYS A 26 -1.12 7.50 6.95
C CYS A 26 -1.71 8.68 7.74
N LEU A 27 -2.25 9.68 7.03
CA LEU A 27 -2.93 10.82 7.66
C LEU A 27 -4.38 10.49 8.08
N THR A 28 -4.83 9.27 7.78
CA THR A 28 -6.17 8.73 8.07
C THR A 28 -6.06 7.47 8.93
N THR A 29 -7.13 6.69 8.98
CA THR A 29 -7.13 5.36 9.59
C THR A 29 -6.26 4.40 8.78
N ASP A 30 -5.26 3.83 9.45
CA ASP A 30 -4.50 2.69 8.97
C ASP A 30 -5.31 1.40 9.17
N LEU A 31 -5.43 0.59 8.13
CA LEU A 31 -6.20 -0.63 8.11
C LEU A 31 -5.30 -1.79 7.69
N GLN A 32 -5.37 -2.88 8.46
CA GLN A 32 -4.63 -4.10 8.19
C GLN A 32 -5.58 -5.23 7.82
N VAL A 33 -5.27 -5.93 6.74
CA VAL A 33 -6.03 -7.08 6.25
C VAL A 33 -5.18 -8.32 6.37
N HIS A 34 -5.78 -9.40 6.89
CA HIS A 34 -5.15 -10.71 7.03
C HIS A 34 -6.03 -11.76 6.36
N ILE A 35 -5.42 -12.59 5.51
CA ILE A 35 -6.07 -13.75 4.87
C ILE A 35 -5.28 -14.98 5.27
N ILE A 36 -5.91 -15.84 6.07
CA ILE A 36 -5.27 -17.04 6.63
C ILE A 36 -5.99 -18.28 6.13
N ASN A 37 -5.25 -19.19 5.49
CA ASN A 37 -5.81 -20.47 5.05
C ASN A 37 -5.96 -21.43 6.24
N LYS A 38 -7.19 -21.64 6.70
CA LYS A 38 -7.56 -22.61 7.75
C LYS A 38 -8.33 -23.82 7.21
N LEU A 39 -8.21 -24.12 5.90
CA LEU A 39 -8.85 -25.29 5.31
C LEU A 39 -8.31 -26.58 5.96
N PRO A 40 -9.15 -27.62 6.11
CA PRO A 40 -8.75 -28.88 6.73
C PRO A 40 -7.57 -29.51 5.98
N ASN A 41 -6.67 -30.12 6.74
CA ASN A 41 -5.37 -30.61 6.29
C ASN A 41 -5.50 -31.74 5.25
N GLN A 42 -5.74 -31.35 4.01
CA GLN A 42 -5.43 -32.14 2.83
C GLN A 42 -4.11 -31.57 2.35
N SER A 43 -3.01 -32.30 2.56
CA SER A 43 -1.61 -31.83 2.47
C SER A 43 -1.17 -31.28 1.09
N LEU A 44 -2.10 -31.10 0.16
CA LEU A 44 -1.91 -30.60 -1.21
C LEU A 44 -2.85 -29.44 -1.58
N LEU A 45 -3.80 -29.04 -0.72
CA LEU A 45 -4.74 -27.96 -1.00
C LEU A 45 -4.18 -26.62 -0.55
N SER A 46 -3.62 -25.87 -1.51
CA SER A 46 -3.39 -24.44 -1.33
C SER A 46 -4.68 -23.67 -1.64
N LEU A 47 -4.96 -22.64 -0.84
CA LEU A 47 -6.05 -21.70 -1.12
C LEU A 47 -5.54 -20.66 -2.11
N ARG A 48 -6.04 -20.72 -3.35
CA ARG A 48 -5.76 -19.68 -4.32
C ARG A 48 -6.60 -18.45 -4.00
N ILE A 49 -5.95 -17.29 -3.90
CA ILE A 49 -6.60 -16.01 -3.73
C ILE A 49 -6.20 -15.07 -4.86
N HIS A 50 -7.12 -14.26 -5.35
CA HIS A 50 -6.84 -13.15 -6.25
C HIS A 50 -7.43 -11.88 -5.64
N CYS A 51 -6.57 -10.97 -5.20
CA CYS A 51 -6.98 -9.73 -4.54
C CYS A 51 -6.65 -8.51 -5.40
N GLU A 52 -7.54 -7.52 -5.37
CA GLU A 52 -7.49 -6.34 -6.23
C GLU A 52 -8.01 -5.12 -5.44
N SER A 53 -7.56 -3.92 -5.83
CA SER A 53 -7.96 -2.63 -5.24
C SER A 53 -8.23 -1.60 -6.32
N GLY A 54 -9.48 -1.47 -6.78
CA GLY A 54 -9.79 -0.57 -7.89
C GLY A 54 -9.01 -0.94 -9.16
N ASN A 55 -7.98 -0.16 -9.50
CA ASN A 55 -7.07 -0.42 -10.63
C ASN A 55 -5.72 -1.06 -10.21
N ASP A 56 -5.50 -1.28 -8.92
CA ASP A 56 -4.27 -1.84 -8.39
C ASP A 56 -4.41 -3.35 -8.20
N GLU A 57 -3.56 -4.13 -8.85
CA GLU A 57 -3.49 -5.58 -8.66
C GLU A 57 -2.64 -5.90 -7.42
N LEU A 58 -3.24 -6.52 -6.39
CA LEU A 58 -2.47 -7.11 -5.28
C LEU A 58 -1.91 -8.50 -5.65
N GLY A 59 -2.46 -9.08 -6.71
CA GLY A 59 -1.96 -10.28 -7.36
C GLY A 59 -2.66 -11.57 -6.94
N ILE A 60 -2.18 -12.67 -7.51
CA ILE A 60 -2.63 -14.03 -7.24
C ILE A 60 -1.65 -14.71 -6.29
N HIS A 61 -2.15 -15.23 -5.18
CA HIS A 61 -1.35 -15.95 -4.18
C HIS A 61 -1.94 -17.34 -3.96
N ASN A 62 -1.09 -18.35 -3.71
CA ASN A 62 -1.54 -19.69 -3.32
C ASN A 62 -1.09 -19.94 -1.89
N LEU A 63 -2.02 -19.81 -0.94
CA LEU A 63 -1.71 -19.88 0.49
C LEU A 63 -1.64 -21.34 0.95
N ALA A 64 -0.50 -21.73 1.50
CA ALA A 64 -0.36 -22.96 2.26
C ALA A 64 -1.23 -22.92 3.53
N ILE A 65 -1.45 -24.09 4.14
CA ILE A 65 -2.19 -24.17 5.41
C ILE A 65 -1.46 -23.31 6.45
N ASP A 66 -2.24 -22.52 7.19
CA ASP A 66 -1.78 -21.57 8.21
C ASP A 66 -0.93 -20.40 7.70
N GLU A 67 -0.76 -20.25 6.38
CA GLU A 67 -0.09 -19.08 5.80
C GLU A 67 -0.97 -17.82 5.94
N ASP A 68 -0.35 -16.72 6.36
CA ASP A 68 -0.97 -15.40 6.54
C ASP A 68 -0.49 -14.42 5.47
N TYR A 69 -1.34 -14.22 4.45
CA TYR A 69 -1.14 -13.14 3.51
C TYR A 69 -1.80 -11.86 4.04
N ASN A 70 -0.98 -10.84 4.26
CA ASN A 70 -1.41 -9.60 4.86
C ASN A 70 -0.84 -8.37 4.16
N TRP A 71 -1.58 -7.28 4.23
CA TRP A 71 -1.14 -5.97 3.78
C TRP A 71 -1.83 -4.86 4.59
N GLN A 72 -1.29 -3.66 4.48
CA GLN A 72 -1.80 -2.47 5.15
C GLN A 72 -2.09 -1.36 4.15
N PHE A 73 -3.15 -0.60 4.41
CA PHE A 73 -3.50 0.56 3.61
C PHE A 73 -4.19 1.66 4.43
N CYS A 74 -4.06 2.88 3.93
CA CYS A 74 -4.73 4.04 4.49
C CYS A 74 -6.12 4.19 3.91
N LYS A 75 -7.12 4.35 4.77
CA LYS A 75 -8.47 4.70 4.32
C LYS A 75 -8.41 6.02 3.55
N ALA A 76 -9.01 6.06 2.36
CA ALA A 76 -9.06 7.29 1.59
C ALA A 76 -9.92 8.36 2.30
N PHE A 77 -9.52 9.63 2.21
CA PHE A 77 -10.22 10.75 2.88
C PHE A 77 -11.61 11.03 2.31
N LYS A 78 -11.82 10.77 1.01
CA LYS A 78 -13.01 11.22 0.27
C LYS A 78 -13.65 10.14 -0.60
N GLU A 79 -12.91 9.08 -0.92
CA GLU A 79 -13.38 8.00 -1.79
C GLU A 79 -13.50 6.69 -1.00
N ASN A 80 -14.34 5.77 -1.47
CA ASN A 80 -14.43 4.44 -0.90
C ASN A 80 -13.25 3.61 -1.42
N THR A 81 -12.51 3.00 -0.50
CA THR A 81 -11.41 2.10 -0.86
C THR A 81 -12.00 0.74 -1.25
N LEU A 82 -11.82 0.34 -2.51
CA LEU A 82 -12.43 -0.86 -3.10
C LEU A 82 -11.48 -2.06 -3.08
N TYR A 83 -11.15 -2.57 -1.89
CA TYR A 83 -10.42 -3.83 -1.77
C TYR A 83 -11.38 -5.02 -1.81
N PHE A 84 -11.09 -6.01 -2.66
CA PHE A 84 -11.82 -7.28 -2.68
C PHE A 84 -10.92 -8.45 -3.10
N CYS A 85 -11.31 -9.67 -2.73
CA CYS A 85 -10.60 -10.89 -3.10
C CYS A 85 -11.57 -11.95 -3.64
N ARG A 86 -11.07 -12.77 -4.56
CA ARG A 86 -11.74 -13.96 -5.12
C ARG A 86 -10.99 -15.21 -4.65
N PHE A 87 -11.73 -16.26 -4.29
CA PHE A 87 -11.24 -17.51 -3.68
C PHE A 87 -11.69 -18.71 -4.51
#